data_AF-A0A3S1BU60-F1
#
_entry.id   AF-A0A3S1BU60-F1
#
_cell.length_a   1.000
_cell.length_b   1.000
_cell.length_c   1.000
_cell.angle_alpha   90.00
_cell.angle_beta   90.00
_cell.angle_gamma   90.00
#
_symmetry.space_group_name_H-M   'P 1'
#
loop_
_entity.id
_entity.type
_entity.pdbx_description
1 polymer ?
#
loop_
_entity_poly.entity_id
_entity_poly.type
_entity_poly.pdbx_seq_one_letter_code
_entity_poly.pdbx_strand_id
1 'polypeptide(L)'
;MYSGKQEDNLHIMTYTLNSGVKGTVPLSAAQIGEWLDSYRSNTKFVTEIGKEFFGLNPELVADFKVQNVFSSYREVVLPKQQEVVYNRLSEEFKKNSVWIHIDCKCGTTYTTESPYYRTKWYCTKCKEIVFLDKKKPPVKTNKGDAHYMTNKYLVERD
;
A
#
# COMPACT_ATOMS: atom_id res chain seq x y z
N MET A 1 20.93 -11.12 25.06
CA MET A 1 21.29 -10.87 23.65
C MET A 1 20.01 -11.00 22.84
N TYR A 2 19.36 -9.88 22.54
CA TYR A 2 18.13 -9.90 21.74
C TYR A 2 18.53 -9.93 20.27
N SER A 3 18.35 -11.08 19.63
CA SER A 3 18.55 -11.26 18.20
C SER A 3 17.54 -10.38 17.46
N GLY A 4 18.04 -9.45 16.64
CA GLY A 4 17.22 -8.57 15.83
C GLY A 4 16.37 -9.40 14.87
N LYS A 5 15.05 -9.30 15.00
CA LYS A 5 14.13 -9.70 13.93
C LYS A 5 14.32 -8.73 12.78
N GLN A 6 15.23 -9.04 11.86
CA GLN A 6 15.12 -8.51 10.50
C GLN A 6 13.82 -9.08 9.94
N GLU A 7 12.91 -8.20 9.53
CA GLU A 7 11.76 -8.57 8.71
C GLU A 7 12.32 -9.09 7.39
N ASP A 8 12.48 -10.41 7.29
CA ASP A 8 12.84 -11.08 6.04
C ASP A 8 11.68 -10.90 5.06
N ASN A 9 11.76 -9.85 4.25
CA ASN A 9 10.85 -9.64 3.15
C ASN A 9 10.97 -10.84 2.18
N LEU A 10 9.95 -11.68 2.18
CA LEU A 10 9.84 -12.80 1.27
C LEU A 10 9.41 -12.32 -0.11
N HIS A 11 10.11 -12.78 -1.14
CA HIS A 11 9.84 -12.52 -2.53
C HIS A 11 9.28 -13.78 -3.19
N ILE A 12 8.29 -13.63 -4.06
CA ILE A 12 7.69 -14.76 -4.75
C ILE A 12 8.50 -15.06 -6.01
N MET A 13 9.13 -16.24 -6.05
CA MET A 13 9.71 -16.80 -7.26
C MET A 13 8.69 -17.72 -7.94
N THR A 14 8.38 -17.44 -9.20
CA THR A 14 7.62 -18.35 -10.07
C THR A 14 8.59 -19.07 -10.98
N TYR A 15 8.50 -20.39 -11.10
CA TYR A 15 9.31 -21.19 -12.01
C TYR A 15 8.43 -22.07 -12.89
N THR A 16 8.92 -22.34 -14.10
CA THR A 16 8.30 -23.24 -15.06
C THR A 16 9.30 -24.34 -15.38
N LEU A 17 8.90 -25.59 -15.15
CA LEU A 17 9.71 -26.75 -15.53
C LEU A 17 9.61 -27.01 -17.03
N ASN A 18 10.57 -27.74 -17.57
CA ASN A 18 10.57 -28.20 -18.97
C ASN A 18 9.33 -29.05 -19.34
N SER A 19 8.67 -29.67 -18.36
CA SER A 19 7.38 -30.34 -18.50
C SER A 19 6.19 -29.38 -18.69
N GLY A 20 6.41 -28.07 -18.55
CA GLY A 20 5.37 -27.04 -18.54
C GLY A 20 4.70 -26.83 -17.18
N VAL A 21 5.06 -27.61 -16.16
CA VAL A 21 4.53 -27.44 -14.80
C VAL A 21 5.07 -26.14 -14.20
N LYS A 22 4.14 -25.29 -13.74
CA LYS A 22 4.46 -24.03 -13.06
C LYS A 22 4.34 -24.18 -11.57
N GLY A 23 5.31 -23.64 -10.83
CA GLY A 23 5.33 -23.58 -9.38
C GLY A 23 5.66 -22.18 -8.89
N THR A 24 5.28 -21.90 -7.65
CA THR A 24 5.61 -20.65 -6.97
C THR A 24 6.18 -20.96 -5.60
N VAL A 25 7.23 -20.26 -5.21
CA VAL A 25 7.90 -20.46 -3.93
C VAL A 25 8.28 -19.11 -3.33
N PRO A 26 7.93 -18.84 -2.05
CA PRO A 26 8.39 -17.66 -1.35
C PRO A 26 9.83 -17.86 -0.87
N LEU A 27 10.74 -16.98 -1.26
CA LEU A 27 12.15 -17.03 -0.91
C LEU A 27 12.61 -15.69 -0.32
N SER A 28 13.50 -15.71 0.66
CA SER A 28 14.19 -14.50 1.13
C SER A 28 15.15 -13.96 0.07
N ALA A 29 15.60 -12.71 0.21
CA ALA A 29 16.59 -12.13 -0.70
C ALA A 29 17.90 -12.93 -0.74
N ALA A 30 18.33 -13.50 0.39
CA ALA A 30 19.51 -14.37 0.46
C ALA A 30 19.31 -15.67 -0.33
N GLN A 31 18.17 -16.33 -0.14
CA GLN A 31 17.81 -17.56 -0.85
C GLN A 31 17.68 -17.36 -2.36
N ILE A 32 17.24 -16.17 -2.80
CA ILE A 32 17.24 -15.81 -4.23
C ILE A 32 18.66 -15.71 -4.76
N GLY A 33 19.60 -15.13 -4.01
CA GLY A 33 21.01 -15.09 -4.39
C GLY A 33 21.57 -16.50 -4.59
N GLU A 34 21.33 -17.38 -3.62
CA GLU A 34 21.72 -18.80 -3.68
C GLU A 34 21.09 -19.52 -4.87
N TRP A 35 19.81 -19.26 -5.16
CA TRP A 35 19.13 -19.80 -6.34
C TRP A 35 19.80 -19.33 -7.64
N LEU A 36 20.11 -18.04 -7.76
CA LEU A 36 20.75 -17.48 -8.95
C LEU A 36 22.15 -18.08 -9.18
N ASP A 37 22.93 -18.25 -8.12
CA ASP A 37 24.25 -18.88 -8.20
C ASP A 37 24.15 -20.37 -8.55
N SER A 38 23.17 -21.07 -7.96
CA SER A 38 22.86 -22.46 -8.30
C SER A 38 22.44 -22.61 -9.77
N TYR A 39 21.60 -21.70 -10.26
CA TYR A 39 21.13 -21.68 -11.64
C TYR A 39 22.27 -21.40 -12.64
N ARG A 40 23.16 -20.45 -12.33
CA ARG A 40 24.34 -20.14 -13.16
C ARG A 40 25.38 -21.25 -13.19
N SER A 41 25.62 -21.88 -12.04
CA SER A 41 26.58 -22.99 -11.90
C SER A 41 26.00 -24.35 -12.27
N ASN A 42 24.70 -24.40 -12.57
CA ASN A 42 23.94 -25.63 -12.84
C ASN A 42 24.05 -26.66 -11.70
N THR A 43 23.99 -26.19 -10.45
CA THR A 43 24.02 -27.02 -9.25
C THR A 43 22.63 -27.12 -8.61
N LYS A 44 22.33 -28.24 -7.95
CA LYS A 44 21.02 -28.45 -7.33
C LYS A 44 20.82 -27.46 -6.19
N PHE A 45 19.72 -26.71 -6.25
CA PHE A 45 19.33 -25.79 -5.19
C PHE A 45 18.50 -26.54 -4.13
N VAL A 46 18.87 -26.39 -2.87
CA VAL A 46 18.11 -26.92 -1.72
C VAL A 46 18.12 -25.87 -0.63
N THR A 47 16.94 -25.51 -0.12
CA THR A 47 16.78 -24.53 0.95
C THR A 47 15.65 -24.91 1.90
N GLU A 48 15.64 -24.32 3.09
CA GLU A 48 14.57 -24.52 4.08
C GLU A 48 13.55 -23.38 3.98
N ILE A 49 12.27 -23.72 3.92
CA ILE A 49 11.15 -22.78 3.88
C ILE A 49 10.21 -23.13 5.02
N GLY A 50 10.23 -22.32 6.08
CA GLY A 50 9.42 -22.55 7.28
C GLY A 50 9.85 -23.80 8.04
N LYS A 51 9.21 -24.95 7.77
CA LYS A 51 9.53 -26.26 8.36
C LYS A 51 9.75 -27.36 7.31
N GLU A 52 9.79 -26.97 6.04
CA GLU A 52 9.89 -27.89 4.91
C GLU A 52 11.17 -27.61 4.12
N PHE A 53 11.73 -28.64 3.50
CA PHE A 53 12.83 -28.49 2.56
C PHE A 53 12.27 -28.33 1.15
N PHE A 54 12.74 -27.30 0.47
CA PHE A 54 12.46 -27.07 -0.94
C PHE A 54 13.71 -27.34 -1.76
N GLY A 55 13.57 -28.14 -2.80
CA GLY A 55 14.65 -28.46 -3.73
C GLY A 55 14.23 -28.21 -5.17
N LEU A 56 15.13 -27.63 -5.95
CA LEU A 56 14.91 -27.36 -7.37
C LEU A 56 16.18 -27.67 -8.18
N ASN A 57 16.03 -28.47 -9.23
CA ASN A 57 17.12 -28.74 -10.17
C ASN A 57 17.10 -27.71 -11.30
N PRO A 58 18.13 -26.85 -11.45
CA PRO A 58 18.17 -25.84 -12.52
C PRO A 58 18.05 -26.40 -13.92
N GLU A 59 18.58 -27.60 -14.19
CA GLU A 59 18.53 -28.23 -15.52
C GLU A 59 17.10 -28.47 -16.03
N LEU A 60 16.15 -28.62 -15.10
CA LEU A 60 14.76 -28.89 -15.43
C LEU A 60 13.92 -27.62 -15.46
N VAL A 61 14.48 -26.47 -15.12
CA VAL A 61 13.77 -25.19 -15.10
C VAL A 61 13.94 -24.52 -16.46
N ALA A 62 12.83 -24.38 -17.20
CA ALA A 62 12.80 -23.72 -18.50
C ALA A 62 12.76 -22.19 -18.37
N ASP A 63 12.00 -21.68 -17.39
CA ASP A 63 11.98 -20.27 -17.05
C ASP A 63 11.76 -20.06 -15.55
N PHE A 64 12.25 -18.94 -15.02
CA PHE A 64 11.85 -18.47 -13.71
C PHE A 64 11.77 -16.94 -13.67
N LYS A 65 10.93 -16.42 -12.77
CA LYS A 65 10.71 -14.99 -12.55
C LYS A 65 10.63 -14.74 -11.07
N VAL A 66 11.45 -13.83 -10.58
CA VAL A 66 11.41 -13.37 -9.19
C VAL A 66 10.71 -12.02 -9.15
N GLN A 67 9.57 -11.96 -8.44
CA GLN A 67 8.92 -10.68 -8.15
C GLN A 67 9.69 -9.98 -7.04
N ASN A 68 10.82 -9.37 -7.41
CA ASN A 68 11.48 -8.40 -6.57
C ASN A 68 10.92 -7.02 -6.93
N VAL A 69 10.49 -6.26 -5.92
CA VAL A 69 10.13 -4.84 -6.07
C VAL A 69 11.29 -4.02 -6.66
N PHE A 70 12.49 -4.60 -6.69
CA PHE A 70 13.76 -4.03 -7.15
C PHE A 70 14.46 -4.81 -8.28
N SER A 71 13.76 -5.60 -9.11
CA SER A 71 14.42 -6.28 -10.26
C SER A 71 15.13 -5.25 -11.15
N SER A 72 16.38 -5.54 -11.52
CA SER A 72 17.39 -4.65 -12.10
C SER A 72 17.10 -4.07 -13.51
N TYR A 73 15.85 -4.09 -13.98
CA TYR A 73 15.42 -3.33 -15.17
C TYR A 73 14.83 -1.94 -14.86
N ARG A 74 14.94 -1.49 -13.62
CA ARG A 74 15.10 -0.05 -13.38
C ARG A 74 16.58 0.19 -13.14
N GLU A 75 17.35 0.46 -14.20
CA GLU A 75 18.28 1.57 -14.10
C GLU A 75 17.41 2.77 -13.69
N VAL A 76 17.24 2.94 -12.38
CA VAL A 76 16.68 4.16 -11.84
C VAL A 76 17.72 5.18 -12.24
N VAL A 77 17.41 5.97 -13.28
CA VAL A 77 17.89 7.35 -13.35
C VAL A 77 17.45 7.92 -12.00
N LEU A 78 18.31 7.80 -10.99
CA LEU A 78 18.10 8.38 -9.68
C LEU A 78 18.02 9.87 -9.98
N PRO A 79 16.82 10.49 -9.89
CA PRO A 79 16.78 11.93 -9.92
C PRO A 79 17.63 12.34 -8.71
N LYS A 80 18.72 13.08 -8.94
CA LYS A 80 19.51 13.74 -7.88
C LYS A 80 18.54 14.13 -6.79
N GLN A 81 18.70 13.58 -5.58
CA GLN A 81 17.81 13.78 -4.44
C GLN A 81 17.31 15.23 -4.41
N GLN A 82 16.08 15.42 -4.87
CA GLN A 82 15.34 16.63 -4.62
C GLN A 82 14.55 16.39 -3.34
N GLU A 83 15.26 16.35 -2.21
CA GLU A 83 14.64 16.50 -0.88
C GLU A 83 13.78 17.78 -0.80
N VAL A 84 14.05 18.74 -1.70
CA VAL A 84 13.29 19.98 -1.85
C VAL A 84 11.87 19.79 -2.41
N VAL A 85 11.58 18.72 -3.17
CA VAL A 85 10.26 18.55 -3.82
C VAL A 85 9.22 17.90 -2.91
N TYR A 86 9.61 16.94 -2.07
CA TYR A 86 8.66 16.29 -1.14
C TYR A 86 8.15 17.24 -0.05
N ASN A 87 8.99 18.16 0.44
CA ASN A 87 8.55 19.19 1.39
C ASN A 87 7.58 20.18 0.76
N ARG A 88 7.81 20.61 -0.49
CA ARG A 88 6.87 21.51 -1.19
C ARG A 88 5.50 20.87 -1.43
N LEU A 89 5.46 19.61 -1.87
CA LEU A 89 4.19 18.91 -2.10
C LEU A 89 3.42 18.67 -0.80
N SER A 90 4.09 18.24 0.28
CA SER A 90 3.41 18.00 1.56
C SER A 90 2.93 19.29 2.24
N GLU A 91 3.59 20.42 2.01
CA GLU A 91 3.10 21.75 2.39
C GLU A 91 1.92 22.20 1.52
N GLU A 92 1.93 21.92 0.21
CA GLU A 92 0.81 22.21 -0.70
C GLU A 92 -0.43 21.35 -0.41
N PHE A 93 -0.27 20.07 -0.07
CA PHE A 93 -1.37 19.20 0.36
C PHE A 93 -2.00 19.64 1.68
N LYS A 94 -1.21 20.20 2.62
CA LYS A 94 -1.74 20.80 3.86
C LYS A 94 -2.48 22.12 3.62
N LYS A 95 -2.23 22.80 2.49
CA LYS A 95 -2.85 24.10 2.18
C LYS A 95 -4.33 23.98 1.79
N ASN A 96 -4.80 22.79 1.43
CA ASN A 96 -6.16 22.53 0.95
C ASN A 96 -6.99 21.61 1.88
N SER A 97 -6.54 21.33 3.10
CA SER A 97 -7.35 20.58 4.05
C SER A 97 -8.52 21.44 4.53
N VAL A 98 -9.70 20.84 4.62
CA VAL A 98 -10.93 21.50 5.06
C VAL A 98 -11.53 20.77 6.24
N TRP A 99 -12.03 21.52 7.22
CA TRP A 99 -12.77 20.95 8.33
C TRP A 99 -14.17 20.57 7.88
N ILE A 100 -14.62 19.39 8.30
CA ILE A 100 -15.98 18.90 8.05
C ILE A 100 -16.63 18.51 9.38
N HIS A 101 -17.85 18.97 9.60
CA HIS A 101 -18.69 18.59 10.72
C HIS A 101 -19.74 17.59 10.25
N ILE A 102 -19.68 16.38 10.79
CA ILE A 102 -20.52 15.25 10.38
C ILE A 102 -21.61 15.08 11.41
N ASP A 103 -22.86 15.05 10.95
CA ASP A 103 -24.04 14.72 11.74
C ASP A 103 -24.81 13.57 11.08
N CYS A 104 -24.58 12.35 11.58
CA CYS A 104 -25.14 11.14 11.02
C CYS A 104 -26.44 10.72 11.72
N LYS A 105 -27.36 10.11 10.96
CA LYS A 105 -28.62 9.55 11.43
C LYS A 105 -28.45 8.44 12.49
N CYS A 106 -27.26 7.84 12.60
CA CYS A 106 -26.91 6.92 13.69
C CYS A 106 -26.68 7.61 15.05
N GLY A 107 -26.92 8.93 15.13
CA GLY A 107 -26.76 9.74 16.35
C GLY A 107 -25.33 10.18 16.63
N THR A 108 -24.41 10.03 15.67
CA THR A 108 -23.00 10.37 15.87
C THR A 108 -22.67 11.71 15.22
N THR A 109 -22.19 12.64 16.03
CA THR A 109 -21.77 13.98 15.62
C THR A 109 -20.30 14.22 15.95
N TYR A 110 -19.49 14.60 14.96
CA TYR A 110 -18.07 14.89 15.17
C TYR A 110 -17.50 15.79 14.08
N THR A 111 -16.40 16.47 14.40
CA THR A 111 -15.64 17.29 13.45
C THR A 111 -14.34 16.58 13.10
N THR A 112 -14.03 16.46 11.81
CA THR A 112 -12.81 15.83 11.30
C THR A 112 -12.21 16.66 10.17
N GLU A 113 -10.93 16.43 9.89
CA GLU A 113 -10.20 17.09 8.81
C GLU A 113 -10.28 16.24 7.55
N SER A 114 -10.69 16.84 6.44
CA SER A 114 -10.64 16.22 5.12
C SER A 114 -9.44 16.78 4.35
N PRO A 115 -8.59 15.93 3.74
CA PRO A 115 -7.42 16.38 2.99
C PRO A 115 -7.77 17.20 1.73
N TYR A 116 -9.02 17.18 1.30
CA TYR A 116 -9.55 18.01 0.21
C TYR A 116 -11.06 18.20 0.36
N TYR A 117 -11.62 19.19 -0.33
CA TYR A 117 -13.07 19.41 -0.37
C TYR A 117 -13.79 18.22 -1.00
N ARG A 118 -14.76 17.64 -0.27
CA ARG A 118 -15.56 16.50 -0.72
C ARG A 118 -17.04 16.77 -0.47
N THR A 119 -17.90 16.28 -1.35
CA THR A 119 -19.36 16.36 -1.20
C THR A 119 -19.97 15.14 -0.49
N LYS A 120 -19.18 14.08 -0.33
CA LYS A 120 -19.57 12.81 0.30
C LYS A 120 -18.54 12.39 1.33
N TRP A 121 -19.02 11.86 2.44
CA TRP A 121 -18.17 11.29 3.49
C TRP A 121 -18.82 10.05 4.10
N TYR A 122 -18.04 9.19 4.73
CA TYR A 122 -18.53 7.99 5.40
C TYR A 122 -18.49 8.17 6.92
N CYS A 123 -19.62 7.97 7.59
CA CYS A 123 -19.65 7.99 9.05
C CYS A 123 -18.70 6.92 9.60
N THR A 124 -17.83 7.29 10.55
CA THR A 124 -16.86 6.36 11.15
C THR A 124 -17.54 5.21 11.89
N LYS A 125 -18.70 5.46 12.50
CA LYS A 125 -19.46 4.51 13.32
C LYS A 125 -20.33 3.55 12.52
N CYS A 126 -21.23 4.05 11.67
CA CYS A 126 -22.19 3.20 10.94
C CYS A 126 -21.84 2.97 9.47
N LYS A 127 -20.75 3.57 8.97
CA LYS A 127 -20.30 3.48 7.57
C LYS A 127 -21.31 3.97 6.53
N GLU A 128 -22.38 4.64 6.93
CA GLU A 128 -23.30 5.25 6.00
C GLU A 128 -22.73 6.53 5.39
N ILE A 129 -23.15 6.81 4.15
CA ILE A 129 -22.76 8.01 3.43
C ILE A 129 -23.52 9.20 4.01
N VAL A 130 -22.78 10.25 4.38
CA VAL A 130 -23.28 11.59 4.66
C VAL A 130 -22.91 12.52 3.52
N PHE A 131 -23.78 13.49 3.25
CA PHE A 131 -23.65 14.41 2.13
C PHE A 131 -23.45 15.83 2.65
N LEU A 132 -22.65 16.60 1.92
CA LEU A 132 -22.42 18.00 2.21
C LEU A 132 -23.68 18.82 1.98
N ASP A 133 -24.12 19.54 3.01
CA ASP A 133 -25.24 20.47 2.93
C ASP A 133 -24.77 21.86 2.49
N LYS A 134 -24.87 22.13 1.19
CA LYS A 134 -24.52 23.42 0.59
C LYS A 134 -25.45 24.56 1.05
N LYS A 135 -26.65 24.27 1.59
CA LYS A 135 -27.60 25.28 2.07
C LYS A 135 -27.24 25.82 3.44
N LYS A 136 -26.46 25.07 4.22
CA LYS A 136 -26.01 25.50 5.55
C LYS A 136 -24.67 26.23 5.47
N PRO A 137 -24.54 27.38 6.15
CA PRO A 137 -23.25 28.03 6.27
C PRO A 137 -22.27 27.13 7.05
N PRO A 138 -20.95 27.29 6.84
CA PRO A 138 -19.94 26.60 7.63
C PRO A 138 -20.17 26.83 9.13
N VAL A 139 -20.05 25.76 9.92
CA VAL A 139 -20.20 25.78 11.38
C VAL A 139 -18.87 26.23 11.98
N LYS A 140 -18.90 27.28 12.81
CA LYS A 140 -17.71 27.70 13.57
C LYS A 140 -17.38 26.64 14.62
N THR A 141 -16.19 26.05 14.52
CA THR A 141 -15.68 25.10 15.51
C THR A 141 -14.40 25.63 16.14
N ASN A 142 -13.99 25.05 17.27
CA ASN A 142 -12.74 25.41 17.97
C ASN A 142 -11.47 25.25 17.10
N LYS A 143 -11.58 24.56 15.95
CA LYS A 143 -10.48 24.30 15.02
C LYS A 143 -10.59 25.09 13.70
N GLY A 144 -11.64 25.90 13.53
CA GLY A 144 -11.92 26.66 12.31
C GLY A 144 -13.35 26.45 11.78
N ASP A 145 -13.64 27.06 10.64
CA ASP A 145 -14.91 26.91 9.95
C ASP A 145 -15.01 25.50 9.32
N ALA A 146 -16.06 24.75 9.70
CA ALA A 146 -16.26 23.38 9.26
C ALA A 146 -17.53 23.24 8.41
N HIS A 147 -17.40 22.59 7.26
CA HIS A 147 -18.53 22.32 6.37
C HIS A 147 -19.47 21.26 6.96
N TYR A 148 -20.79 21.50 6.92
CA TYR A 148 -21.77 20.61 7.53
C TYR A 148 -22.18 19.46 6.60
N MET A 149 -22.06 18.23 7.07
CA MET A 149 -22.43 17.02 6.33
C MET A 149 -23.45 16.20 7.10
N THR A 150 -24.52 15.75 6.43
CA THR A 150 -25.56 14.95 7.06
C THR A 150 -26.21 13.95 6.11
N ASN A 151 -26.86 12.94 6.69
CA ASN A 151 -27.77 12.02 6.01
C ASN A 151 -29.13 11.91 6.71
N LYS A 152 -29.47 12.86 7.58
CA LYS A 152 -30.77 12.90 8.30
C LYS A 152 -31.93 13.34 7.42
N TYR A 153 -31.65 14.10 6.37
CA TYR A 153 -32.63 14.58 5.39
C TYR A 153 -32.01 14.56 3.99
N LEU A 154 -32.85 14.75 2.97
CA LEU A 154 -32.39 14.85 1.60
C LEU A 154 -31.63 16.16 1.41
N VAL A 155 -30.36 16.02 1.07
CA VAL A 155 -29.46 17.13 0.72
C VAL A 155 -29.30 17.16 -0.80
N GLU A 156 -29.20 18.34 -1.40
CA GLU A 156 -28.96 18.50 -2.83
C GLU A 156 -27.59 17.93 -3.22
N ARG A 157 -27.57 17.08 -4.24
CA ARG A 157 -26.40 16.31 -4.68
C ARG A 157 -25.99 16.74 -6.09
N ASP A 158 -25.64 18.02 -6.26
CA ASP A 158 -24.97 18.51 -7.47
C ASP A 158 -23.49 18.14 -7.45
#